data_AF-K3WHX5-F1
#
_entry.id   AF-K3WHX5-F1
#
_cell.length_a   1.000
_cell.length_b   1.000
_cell.length_c   1.000
_cell.angle_alpha   90.00
_cell.angle_beta   90.00
_cell.angle_gamma   90.00
#
_symmetry.space_group_name_H-M   'P 1'
#
loop_
_entity.id
_entity.type
_entity.pdbx_description
1 polymer ?
#
loop_
_entity_poly.entity_id
_entity_poly.type
_entity_poly.pdbx_seq_one_letter_code
_entity_poly.pdbx_strand_id
1 'polypeptide(L)'
;MANQNDKRALEDKIDVSSSACSESVAPKKQRASTADQKHSVIRSSSSTSHLSQAFTCENVVAHARQVTASISKEIDVDKVFADAKVHYLTRDRASWVYHVPRWYHRMYAFCDGNRHGSYREWLDRIWTLHPVDHGTIKMFGRDVLTPRFQQAYGVSYRFSGNTFEAVPVPESLQHCVELMQAMVVNPATDNTLLNGVLLNWYADGDHYIGPHSDSVGALYKHSPVFSLSLGATRRFVFTAKTGKSSTANDRNGAVQRLELALQSGDLIVMGGMTQQTHKHALPKMKNCIEKRVSITLRCFVTPS
;
A
#
# COMPACT_ATOMS: atom_id res chain seq x y z
N MET A 1 42.13 -39.88 38.29
CA MET A 1 41.15 -40.91 38.66
C MET A 1 40.16 -40.96 37.51
N ALA A 2 40.37 -41.79 36.47
CA ALA A 2 40.01 -43.21 36.40
C ALA A 2 38.49 -43.41 36.62
N ASN A 3 37.71 -44.13 35.82
CA ASN A 3 37.95 -44.99 34.66
C ASN A 3 36.55 -45.23 34.02
N GLN A 4 36.41 -45.24 32.68
CA GLN A 4 36.28 -46.44 31.83
C GLN A 4 35.08 -47.35 32.11
N ASN A 5 34.22 -47.56 31.11
CA ASN A 5 34.15 -48.78 30.28
C ASN A 5 32.77 -48.90 29.60
N ASP A 6 32.70 -48.85 28.26
CA ASP A 6 32.80 -49.99 27.31
C ASP A 6 31.41 -50.66 27.12
N LYS A 7 30.95 -51.14 25.96
CA LYS A 7 31.61 -51.58 24.73
C LYS A 7 30.53 -51.97 23.69
N ARG A 8 30.83 -51.73 22.39
CA ARG A 8 30.77 -52.68 21.23
C ARG A 8 29.43 -53.36 20.85
N ALA A 9 29.13 -53.74 19.59
CA ALA A 9 29.84 -53.84 18.30
C ALA A 9 28.79 -54.12 17.17
N LEU A 10 29.04 -53.66 15.91
CA LEU A 10 29.37 -54.44 14.68
C LEU A 10 28.17 -55.04 13.90
N GLU A 11 27.93 -54.62 12.64
CA GLU A 11 28.29 -55.26 11.32
C GLU A 11 27.13 -56.16 10.81
N ASP A 12 26.71 -56.28 9.54
CA ASP A 12 27.31 -56.37 8.18
C ASP A 12 26.26 -55.89 7.13
N LYS A 13 26.54 -55.28 5.95
CA LYS A 13 27.23 -55.65 4.68
C LYS A 13 26.48 -56.60 3.71
N ILE A 14 26.80 -56.41 2.41
CA ILE A 14 26.40 -57.09 1.14
C ILE A 14 25.21 -56.39 0.43
N ASP A 15 25.28 -55.69 -0.73
CA ASP A 15 26.05 -55.66 -1.99
C ASP A 15 25.59 -56.63 -3.12
N VAL A 16 25.62 -56.09 -4.35
CA VAL A 16 25.87 -56.71 -5.68
C VAL A 16 24.71 -56.85 -6.71
N SER A 17 24.79 -55.99 -7.77
CA SER A 17 24.60 -56.25 -9.24
C SER A 17 23.19 -56.46 -9.84
N SER A 18 22.88 -56.32 -11.15
CA SER A 18 23.48 -55.72 -12.38
C SER A 18 22.52 -55.88 -13.59
N SER A 19 22.84 -55.20 -14.71
CA SER A 19 22.47 -55.47 -16.12
C SER A 19 21.08 -55.02 -16.63
N ALA A 20 20.80 -54.85 -17.93
CA ALA A 20 21.45 -54.23 -19.11
C ALA A 20 20.40 -54.28 -20.27
N CYS A 21 20.43 -53.30 -21.18
CA CYS A 21 19.97 -53.26 -22.59
C CYS A 21 18.83 -54.14 -23.13
N SER A 22 17.88 -53.52 -23.88
CA SER A 22 17.62 -53.84 -25.31
C SER A 22 16.54 -52.95 -25.96
N GLU A 23 16.80 -52.52 -27.20
CA GLU A 23 15.87 -51.89 -28.16
C GLU A 23 14.83 -52.89 -28.71
N SER A 24 13.65 -52.41 -29.12
CA SER A 24 12.92 -53.00 -30.27
C SER A 24 11.83 -52.10 -30.84
N VAL A 25 11.65 -52.26 -32.16
CA VAL A 25 10.90 -51.47 -33.16
C VAL A 25 9.37 -51.62 -33.10
N ALA A 26 8.67 -50.60 -33.60
CA ALA A 26 7.21 -50.42 -33.70
C ALA A 26 6.45 -51.42 -34.61
N PRO A 27 5.10 -51.38 -34.55
CA PRO A 27 4.32 -51.32 -35.78
C PRO A 27 3.20 -50.24 -35.79
N LYS A 28 2.96 -49.72 -37.00
CA LYS A 28 1.93 -48.73 -37.39
C LYS A 28 0.50 -49.25 -37.19
N LYS A 29 -0.43 -48.40 -36.71
CA LYS A 29 -1.86 -48.46 -37.04
C LYS A 29 -2.46 -47.06 -37.27
N GLN A 30 -3.47 -47.04 -38.13
CA GLN A 30 -4.03 -45.91 -38.88
C GLN A 30 -4.95 -44.97 -38.08
N ARG A 31 -4.95 -43.70 -38.52
CA ARG A 31 -5.99 -42.65 -38.56
C ARG A 31 -7.23 -42.78 -37.65
N ALA A 32 -7.43 -41.74 -36.83
CA ALA A 32 -8.71 -41.03 -36.72
C ALA A 32 -8.43 -39.54 -36.44
N SER A 33 -8.98 -38.67 -37.29
CA SER A 33 -8.90 -37.21 -37.16
C SER A 33 -9.83 -36.72 -36.06
N THR A 34 -9.32 -35.92 -35.13
CA THR A 34 -10.14 -35.02 -34.32
C THR A 34 -9.51 -33.64 -34.38
N ALA A 35 -10.35 -32.65 -34.66
CA ALA A 35 -9.96 -31.26 -34.89
C ALA A 35 -9.46 -30.62 -33.59
N ASP A 36 -8.26 -30.05 -33.63
CA ASP A 36 -7.75 -29.15 -32.60
C ASP A 36 -8.63 -27.89 -32.52
N GLN A 37 -9.51 -27.83 -31.53
CA GLN A 37 -10.05 -26.57 -31.05
C GLN A 37 -8.91 -25.78 -30.39
N LYS A 38 -8.32 -24.86 -31.16
CA LYS A 38 -7.55 -23.75 -30.60
C LYS A 38 -8.49 -22.93 -29.70
N HIS A 39 -8.51 -23.22 -28.41
CA HIS A 39 -8.97 -22.25 -27.42
C HIS A 39 -7.97 -21.10 -27.38
N SER A 40 -8.26 -20.04 -28.13
CA SER A 40 -7.65 -18.75 -27.90
C SER A 40 -8.07 -18.29 -26.50
N VAL A 41 -7.11 -18.22 -25.58
CA VAL A 41 -7.30 -17.50 -24.33
C VAL A 41 -7.42 -16.02 -24.69
N ILE A 42 -8.65 -15.55 -24.85
CA ILE A 42 -8.97 -14.13 -24.90
C ILE A 42 -8.67 -13.59 -23.50
N ARG A 43 -7.48 -13.03 -23.31
CA ARG A 43 -7.19 -12.23 -22.11
C ARG A 43 -8.18 -11.07 -22.08
N SER A 44 -8.88 -10.93 -20.96
CA SER A 44 -9.92 -9.93 -20.70
C SER A 44 -9.35 -8.50 -20.68
N SER A 45 -9.16 -7.93 -21.86
CA SER A 45 -8.72 -6.53 -22.05
C SER A 45 -9.70 -5.51 -21.46
N SER A 46 -10.98 -5.86 -21.28
CA SER A 46 -12.03 -4.98 -20.71
C SER A 46 -11.83 -4.71 -19.22
N SER A 47 -11.47 -5.70 -18.41
CA SER A 47 -11.32 -5.52 -16.95
C SER A 47 -10.21 -4.52 -16.59
N THR A 48 -9.11 -4.55 -17.35
CA THR A 48 -7.96 -3.67 -17.13
C THR A 48 -8.25 -2.23 -17.60
N SER A 49 -9.04 -2.04 -18.66
CA SER A 49 -9.42 -0.70 -19.13
C SER A 49 -10.37 -0.01 -18.16
N HIS A 50 -11.35 -0.72 -17.59
CA HIS A 50 -12.29 -0.16 -16.62
C HIS A 50 -11.60 0.28 -15.31
N LEU A 51 -10.65 -0.52 -14.80
CA LEU A 51 -9.87 -0.12 -13.62
C LEU A 51 -8.98 1.10 -13.91
N SER A 52 -8.40 1.19 -15.11
CA SER A 52 -7.59 2.35 -15.47
C SER A 52 -8.39 3.65 -15.52
N GLN A 53 -9.67 3.58 -15.92
CA GLN A 53 -10.59 4.71 -15.84
C GLN A 53 -10.96 5.03 -14.39
N ALA A 54 -11.21 4.04 -13.53
CA ALA A 54 -11.55 4.27 -12.12
C ALA A 54 -10.46 5.05 -11.34
N PHE A 55 -9.21 4.97 -11.78
CA PHE A 55 -8.06 5.60 -11.12
C PHE A 55 -7.67 6.98 -11.66
N THR A 56 -8.45 7.57 -12.59
CA THR A 56 -8.18 8.93 -13.06
C THR A 56 -8.37 9.96 -11.93
N CYS A 57 -7.69 11.10 -12.04
CA CYS A 57 -7.82 12.17 -11.04
C CYS A 57 -9.27 12.63 -10.91
N GLU A 58 -9.94 12.80 -12.04
CA GLU A 58 -11.32 13.26 -12.13
C GLU A 58 -12.27 12.29 -11.42
N ASN A 59 -12.13 10.98 -11.67
CA ASN A 59 -12.99 9.98 -11.05
C ASN A 59 -12.72 9.83 -9.56
N VAL A 60 -11.45 9.85 -9.13
CA VAL A 60 -11.10 9.80 -7.71
C VAL A 60 -11.65 11.00 -6.96
N VAL A 61 -11.54 12.22 -7.53
CA VAL A 61 -12.11 13.44 -6.92
C VAL A 61 -13.64 13.37 -6.88
N ALA A 62 -14.28 12.92 -7.96
CA ALA A 62 -15.74 12.79 -8.04
C ALA A 62 -16.26 11.78 -7.00
N HIS A 63 -15.64 10.61 -6.90
CA HIS A 63 -16.02 9.57 -5.93
C HIS A 63 -15.80 10.03 -4.49
N ALA A 64 -14.72 10.74 -4.17
CA ALA A 64 -14.50 11.28 -2.82
C ALA A 64 -15.68 12.18 -2.39
N ARG A 65 -16.18 13.02 -3.31
CA ARG A 65 -17.36 13.87 -3.07
C ARG A 65 -18.66 13.06 -2.97
N GLN A 66 -18.85 12.09 -3.85
CA GLN A 66 -20.03 11.22 -3.85
C GLN A 66 -20.15 10.40 -2.56
N VAL A 67 -19.06 9.78 -2.12
CA VAL A 67 -18.99 9.05 -0.85
C VAL A 67 -19.29 9.98 0.30
N THR A 68 -18.69 11.17 0.34
CA THR A 68 -18.97 12.15 1.40
C THR A 68 -20.47 12.52 1.46
N ALA A 69 -21.10 12.70 0.30
CA ALA A 69 -22.53 13.02 0.20
C ALA A 69 -23.45 11.86 0.64
N SER A 70 -23.00 10.60 0.52
CA SER A 70 -23.81 9.44 0.87
C SER A 70 -23.83 9.14 2.38
N ILE A 71 -22.85 9.65 3.14
CA ILE A 71 -22.75 9.39 4.58
C ILE A 71 -23.89 10.01 5.37
N SER A 72 -24.23 11.27 5.10
CA SER A 72 -25.34 11.96 5.77
C SER A 72 -25.80 13.15 4.95
N LYS A 73 -27.13 13.39 4.95
CA LYS A 73 -27.75 14.56 4.32
C LYS A 73 -27.38 15.88 5.03
N GLU A 74 -26.86 15.80 6.25
CA GLU A 74 -26.44 16.97 7.04
C GLU A 74 -25.03 17.48 6.65
N ILE A 75 -24.28 16.68 5.88
CA ILE A 75 -22.93 17.06 5.45
C ILE A 75 -23.02 18.09 4.33
N ASP A 76 -22.48 19.27 4.57
CA ASP A 76 -22.19 20.26 3.54
C ASP A 76 -20.92 19.83 2.77
N VAL A 77 -21.12 19.12 1.66
CA VAL A 77 -20.05 18.58 0.82
C VAL A 77 -19.17 19.69 0.26
N ASP A 78 -19.75 20.82 -0.13
CA ASP A 78 -18.96 21.94 -0.65
C ASP A 78 -18.03 22.50 0.42
N LYS A 79 -18.52 22.63 1.65
CA LYS A 79 -17.68 23.00 2.79
C LYS A 79 -16.63 21.94 3.11
N VAL A 80 -16.91 20.64 2.96
CA VAL A 80 -15.91 19.57 3.15
C VAL A 80 -14.73 19.72 2.20
N PHE A 81 -14.99 20.14 0.97
CA PHE A 81 -13.98 20.21 -0.10
C PHE A 81 -13.60 21.62 -0.52
N ALA A 82 -14.02 22.67 0.20
CA ALA A 82 -13.81 24.08 -0.17
C ALA A 82 -12.33 24.42 -0.42
N ASP A 83 -11.44 23.84 0.39
CA ASP A 83 -10.00 24.07 0.34
C ASP A 83 -9.25 22.95 -0.41
N ALA A 84 -9.98 22.03 -1.04
CA ALA A 84 -9.39 20.88 -1.70
C ALA A 84 -8.65 21.30 -2.98
N LYS A 85 -7.46 20.73 -3.19
CA LYS A 85 -6.60 21.10 -4.32
C LYS A 85 -5.95 19.90 -4.97
N VAL A 86 -5.94 19.89 -6.30
CA VAL A 86 -5.12 18.96 -7.10
C VAL A 86 -3.81 19.64 -7.43
N HIS A 87 -2.71 19.00 -7.05
CA HIS A 87 -1.35 19.38 -7.39
C HIS A 87 -0.83 18.42 -8.47
N TYR A 88 -0.67 18.91 -9.69
CA TYR A 88 -0.02 18.13 -10.75
C TYR A 88 1.49 18.17 -10.57
N LEU A 89 2.11 16.99 -10.51
CA LEU A 89 3.54 16.82 -10.34
C LEU A 89 4.29 16.68 -11.68
N THR A 90 3.57 16.55 -12.79
CA THR A 90 4.12 16.53 -14.14
C THR A 90 3.31 17.43 -15.06
N ARG A 91 3.95 18.00 -16.09
CA ARG A 91 3.31 18.90 -17.06
C ARG A 91 2.16 18.24 -17.84
N ASP A 92 2.31 16.96 -18.14
CA ASP A 92 1.28 16.13 -18.80
C ASP A 92 0.16 15.68 -17.86
N ARG A 93 0.23 16.06 -16.57
CA ARG A 93 -0.73 15.71 -15.52
C ARG A 93 -0.84 14.21 -15.19
N ALA A 94 0.07 13.38 -15.71
CA ALA A 94 0.09 11.95 -15.44
C ALA A 94 0.40 11.63 -13.96
N SER A 95 1.07 12.54 -13.25
CA SER A 95 1.30 12.44 -11.80
C SER A 95 0.58 13.56 -11.07
N TRP A 96 -0.17 13.23 -10.03
CA TRP A 96 -0.99 14.18 -9.30
C TRP A 96 -1.15 13.79 -7.83
N VAL A 97 -1.36 14.81 -7.00
CA VAL A 97 -1.69 14.71 -5.58
C VAL A 97 -2.96 15.50 -5.32
N TYR A 98 -4.00 14.83 -4.84
CA TYR A 98 -5.21 15.49 -4.36
C TYR A 98 -5.09 15.70 -2.85
N HIS A 99 -5.12 16.94 -2.39
CA HIS A 99 -5.04 17.30 -0.96
C HIS A 99 -6.38 17.89 -0.53
N VAL A 100 -6.96 17.33 0.52
CA VAL A 100 -8.22 17.77 1.12
C VAL A 100 -7.95 18.14 2.59
N PRO A 101 -7.73 19.44 2.87
CA PRO A 101 -7.45 19.91 4.22
C PRO A 101 -8.58 19.60 5.19
N ARG A 102 -8.24 19.11 6.38
CA ARG A 102 -9.16 18.81 7.49
C ARG A 102 -10.34 17.90 7.11
N TRP A 103 -10.25 17.16 6.00
CA TRP A 103 -11.29 16.28 5.51
C TRP A 103 -11.90 15.46 6.63
N TYR A 104 -11.05 14.75 7.37
CA TYR A 104 -11.50 13.82 8.36
C TYR A 104 -12.05 14.48 9.64
N HIS A 105 -11.60 15.69 10.00
CA HIS A 105 -12.26 16.46 11.07
C HIS A 105 -13.70 16.82 10.71
N ARG A 106 -13.93 17.11 9.42
CA ARG A 106 -15.27 17.42 8.91
C ARG A 106 -16.14 16.17 8.80
N MET A 107 -15.53 14.99 8.63
CA MET A 107 -16.24 13.71 8.58
C MET A 107 -16.47 13.07 9.95
N TYR A 108 -15.57 13.28 10.93
CA TYR A 108 -15.54 12.52 12.18
C TYR A 108 -16.86 12.57 12.96
N ALA A 109 -17.52 13.73 13.01
CA ALA A 109 -18.79 13.88 13.72
C ALA A 109 -19.93 13.03 13.11
N PHE A 110 -19.81 12.69 11.82
CA PHE A 110 -20.76 11.85 11.11
C PHE A 110 -20.36 10.37 11.13
N CYS A 111 -19.20 10.04 11.71
CA CYS A 111 -18.70 8.68 11.84
C CYS A 111 -19.24 8.05 13.14
N ASP A 112 -20.06 7.00 12.99
CA ASP A 112 -20.47 6.05 14.04
C ASP A 112 -21.04 6.65 15.35
N GLY A 113 -21.73 7.80 15.26
CA GLY A 113 -22.67 8.27 16.30
C GLY A 113 -22.12 8.39 17.72
N ASN A 114 -20.91 8.96 17.91
CA ASN A 114 -20.20 9.06 19.19
C ASN A 114 -19.70 7.74 19.81
N ARG A 115 -19.76 6.59 19.13
CA ARG A 115 -19.20 5.33 19.67
C ARG A 115 -17.72 5.40 19.98
N HIS A 116 -17.00 6.31 19.33
CA HIS A 116 -15.58 6.55 19.55
C HIS A 116 -15.30 7.78 20.44
N GLY A 117 -16.28 8.36 21.11
CA GLY A 117 -16.07 9.57 21.92
C GLY A 117 -15.54 10.74 21.11
N SER A 118 -14.92 11.70 21.79
CA SER A 118 -14.31 12.86 21.12
C SER A 118 -13.16 12.45 20.20
N TYR A 119 -12.89 13.28 19.18
CA TYR A 119 -11.77 13.08 18.26
C TYR A 119 -10.44 12.90 19.00
N ARG A 120 -10.24 13.62 20.10
CA ARG A 120 -9.03 13.55 20.91
C ARG A 120 -8.89 12.20 21.60
N GLU A 121 -9.94 11.72 22.27
CA GLU A 121 -9.93 10.41 22.92
C GLU A 121 -9.71 9.28 21.91
N TRP A 122 -10.32 9.39 20.73
CA TRP A 122 -10.09 8.45 19.64
C TRP A 122 -8.64 8.48 19.14
N LEU A 123 -8.05 9.67 18.95
CA LEU A 123 -6.66 9.80 18.55
C LEU A 123 -5.70 9.22 19.59
N ASP A 124 -5.98 9.44 20.88
CA ASP A 124 -5.22 8.87 21.99
C ASP A 124 -5.31 7.33 21.98
N ARG A 125 -6.48 6.74 21.71
CA ARG A 125 -6.63 5.28 21.55
C ARG A 125 -5.91 4.73 20.32
N ILE A 126 -5.92 5.43 19.19
CA ILE A 126 -5.13 4.98 18.02
C ILE A 126 -3.64 5.02 18.32
N TRP A 127 -3.19 6.00 19.10
CA TRP A 127 -1.80 6.05 19.52
C TRP A 127 -1.41 4.76 20.25
N THR A 128 -2.24 4.27 21.17
CA THR A 128 -1.94 3.04 21.94
C THR A 128 -1.91 1.75 21.10
N LEU A 129 -2.30 1.80 19.81
CA LEU A 129 -2.21 0.66 18.89
C LEU A 129 -0.82 0.48 18.26
N HIS A 130 0.14 1.37 18.52
CA HIS A 130 1.48 1.19 17.98
C HIS A 130 2.12 -0.09 18.56
N PRO A 131 2.90 -0.85 17.78
CA PRO A 131 3.72 -1.93 18.30
C PRO A 131 4.68 -1.45 19.39
N VAL A 132 5.07 -2.32 20.32
CA VAL A 132 6.04 -1.99 21.37
C VAL A 132 7.41 -1.69 20.78
N ASP A 133 7.82 -2.49 19.80
CA ASP A 133 9.13 -2.38 19.17
C ASP A 133 9.07 -1.70 17.80
N HIS A 134 10.18 -1.06 17.43
CA HIS A 134 10.36 -0.59 16.06
C HIS A 134 10.54 -1.78 15.12
N GLY A 135 9.92 -1.70 13.95
CA GLY A 135 10.14 -2.68 12.89
C GLY A 135 11.57 -2.59 12.33
N THR A 136 11.96 -3.60 11.57
CA THR A 136 13.26 -3.65 10.89
C THR A 136 13.06 -3.57 9.37
N ILE A 137 13.99 -2.93 8.66
CA ILE A 137 14.09 -2.94 7.19
C ILE A 137 15.50 -3.27 6.74
N LYS A 138 15.66 -3.87 5.56
CA LYS A 138 16.97 -4.06 4.93
C LYS A 138 17.40 -2.80 4.19
N MET A 139 18.53 -2.23 4.61
CA MET A 139 19.20 -1.12 3.93
C MET A 139 20.66 -1.50 3.65
N PHE A 140 21.05 -1.48 2.37
CA PHE A 140 22.39 -1.91 1.92
C PHE A 140 22.81 -3.30 2.46
N GLY A 141 21.86 -4.24 2.48
CA GLY A 141 22.06 -5.60 2.96
C GLY A 141 22.07 -5.77 4.49
N ARG A 142 21.95 -4.69 5.26
CA ARG A 142 21.94 -4.72 6.73
C ARG A 142 20.54 -4.44 7.26
N ASP A 143 20.23 -5.08 8.39
CA ASP A 143 19.00 -4.84 9.13
C ASP A 143 19.12 -3.55 9.94
N VAL A 144 18.16 -2.65 9.77
CA VAL A 144 18.11 -1.35 10.45
C VAL A 144 16.70 -1.10 10.98
N LEU A 145 16.61 -0.63 12.23
CA LEU A 145 15.35 -0.25 12.84
C LEU A 145 14.71 0.93 12.08
N THR A 146 13.40 0.86 11.85
CA THR A 146 12.68 1.98 11.27
C THR A 146 12.61 3.12 12.29
N PRO A 147 12.82 4.38 11.89
CA PRO A 147 12.78 5.52 12.81
C PRO A 147 11.33 5.97 13.08
N ARG A 148 10.42 5.00 13.25
CA ARG A 148 8.98 5.13 13.54
C ARG A 148 8.40 3.74 13.81
N PHE A 149 7.24 3.69 14.46
CA PHE A 149 6.45 2.46 14.55
C PHE A 149 5.59 2.29 13.30
N GLN A 150 5.30 1.05 12.91
CA GLN A 150 4.41 0.75 11.79
C GLN A 150 3.75 -0.61 11.93
N GLN A 151 2.55 -0.76 11.39
CA GLN A 151 1.80 -2.02 11.38
C GLN A 151 0.95 -2.09 10.11
N ALA A 152 1.02 -3.24 9.43
CA ALA A 152 0.17 -3.54 8.29
C ALA A 152 -1.16 -4.16 8.77
N TYR A 153 -2.25 -3.85 8.07
CA TYR A 153 -3.57 -4.41 8.28
C TYR A 153 -4.23 -4.76 6.93
N GLY A 154 -5.15 -5.71 6.95
CA GLY A 154 -5.79 -6.22 5.72
C GLY A 154 -4.87 -7.19 4.97
N VAL A 155 -4.15 -6.70 3.95
CA VAL A 155 -3.28 -7.52 3.09
C VAL A 155 -1.79 -7.38 3.46
N SER A 156 -1.11 -8.52 3.69
CA SER A 156 0.35 -8.57 3.89
C SER A 156 1.08 -8.11 2.62
N TYR A 157 2.18 -7.36 2.75
CA TYR A 157 2.91 -6.86 1.58
C TYR A 157 4.43 -6.86 1.77
N ARG A 158 5.16 -6.87 0.65
CA ARG A 158 6.64 -6.81 0.67
C ARG A 158 7.16 -5.41 0.41
N PHE A 159 8.08 -4.95 1.26
CA PHE A 159 8.77 -3.68 1.10
C PHE A 159 10.20 -3.74 1.66
N SER A 160 11.16 -3.14 0.94
CA SER A 160 12.58 -3.08 1.32
C SER A 160 13.17 -4.43 1.77
N GLY A 161 12.84 -5.51 1.05
CA GLY A 161 13.33 -6.86 1.34
C GLY A 161 12.59 -7.63 2.44
N ASN A 162 11.65 -7.00 3.14
CA ASN A 162 10.87 -7.61 4.22
C ASN A 162 9.41 -7.83 3.82
N THR A 163 8.79 -8.86 4.40
CA THR A 163 7.33 -9.03 4.38
C THR A 163 6.76 -8.37 5.63
N PHE A 164 5.78 -7.50 5.44
CA PHE A 164 4.99 -6.89 6.51
C PHE A 164 3.71 -7.68 6.64
N GLU A 165 3.61 -8.48 7.70
CA GLU A 165 2.42 -9.29 7.96
C GLU A 165 1.26 -8.42 8.42
N ALA A 166 0.14 -8.55 7.73
CA ALA A 166 -1.08 -7.83 8.05
C ALA A 166 -1.89 -8.56 9.11
N VAL A 167 -2.46 -7.77 10.02
CA VAL A 167 -3.44 -8.24 11.00
C VAL A 167 -4.82 -7.64 10.69
N PRO A 168 -5.92 -8.15 11.28
CA PRO A 168 -7.25 -7.55 11.07
C PRO A 168 -7.29 -6.08 11.48
N VAL A 169 -8.00 -5.25 10.72
CA VAL A 169 -8.19 -3.82 11.04
C VAL A 169 -8.93 -3.71 12.38
N PRO A 170 -8.38 -3.02 13.39
CA PRO A 170 -9.05 -2.77 14.66
C PRO A 170 -10.36 -1.99 14.46
N GLU A 171 -11.40 -2.36 15.22
CA GLU A 171 -12.72 -1.71 15.19
C GLU A 171 -12.63 -0.19 15.33
N SER A 172 -11.73 0.31 16.18
CA SER A 172 -11.51 1.74 16.39
C SER A 172 -11.00 2.50 15.15
N LEU A 173 -10.50 1.81 14.13
CA LEU A 173 -10.06 2.38 12.86
C LEU A 173 -11.09 2.22 11.74
N GLN A 174 -12.11 1.39 11.94
CA GLN A 174 -12.97 0.89 10.87
C GLN A 174 -13.64 2.04 10.11
N HIS A 175 -14.25 3.00 10.82
CA HIS A 175 -14.92 4.15 10.23
C HIS A 175 -14.03 5.00 9.30
N CYS A 176 -12.79 5.30 9.68
CA CYS A 176 -11.90 6.07 8.81
C CYS A 176 -11.37 5.25 7.62
N VAL A 177 -11.16 3.95 7.82
CA VAL A 177 -10.72 3.01 6.78
C VAL A 177 -11.83 2.80 5.75
N GLU A 178 -13.05 2.51 6.19
CA GLU A 178 -14.23 2.28 5.35
C GLU A 178 -14.58 3.53 4.52
N LEU A 179 -14.52 4.72 5.10
CA LEU A 179 -14.73 5.96 4.37
C LEU A 179 -13.76 6.11 3.20
N MET A 180 -12.47 5.80 3.40
CA MET A 180 -11.49 5.82 2.31
C MET A 180 -11.70 4.67 1.33
N GLN A 181 -12.01 3.46 1.82
CA GLN A 181 -12.28 2.28 1.00
C GLN A 181 -13.45 2.48 0.03
N ALA A 182 -14.50 3.15 0.47
CA ALA A 182 -15.66 3.49 -0.36
C ALA A 182 -15.32 4.41 -1.55
N MET A 183 -14.18 5.12 -1.52
CA MET A 183 -13.78 6.04 -2.61
C MET A 183 -13.20 5.31 -3.82
N VAL A 184 -12.77 4.05 -3.66
CA VAL A 184 -12.15 3.28 -4.74
C VAL A 184 -12.70 1.86 -4.72
N VAL A 185 -13.73 1.64 -5.53
CA VAL A 185 -14.40 0.34 -5.69
C VAL A 185 -14.16 -0.23 -7.09
N ASN A 186 -14.23 -1.55 -7.20
CA ASN A 186 -14.25 -2.22 -8.49
C ASN A 186 -15.65 -2.05 -9.12
N PRO A 187 -15.77 -1.42 -10.29
CA PRO A 187 -17.09 -1.14 -10.89
C PRO A 187 -17.88 -2.41 -11.26
N ALA A 188 -17.22 -3.56 -11.38
CA ALA A 188 -17.88 -4.83 -11.68
C ALA A 188 -18.40 -5.56 -10.44
N THR A 189 -17.82 -5.34 -9.26
CA THR A 189 -18.14 -6.10 -8.04
C THR A 189 -18.59 -5.24 -6.87
N ASP A 190 -18.47 -3.91 -6.97
CA ASP A 190 -18.69 -2.91 -5.92
C ASP A 190 -17.79 -3.05 -4.67
N ASN A 191 -17.01 -4.13 -4.58
CA ASN A 191 -15.99 -4.30 -3.54
C ASN A 191 -14.89 -3.23 -3.62
N THR A 192 -14.40 -2.80 -2.46
CA THR A 192 -13.24 -1.89 -2.38
C THR A 192 -11.98 -2.51 -3.00
N LEU A 193 -11.22 -1.68 -3.69
CA LEU A 193 -9.88 -2.01 -4.17
C LEU A 193 -8.80 -1.64 -3.14
N LEU A 194 -9.10 -0.78 -2.17
CA LEU A 194 -8.17 -0.35 -1.12
C LEU A 194 -8.10 -1.40 0.01
N ASN A 195 -7.38 -2.48 -0.25
CA ASN A 195 -7.30 -3.65 0.61
C ASN A 195 -6.07 -3.70 1.55
N GLY A 196 -5.04 -2.90 1.29
CA GLY A 196 -3.86 -2.82 2.15
C GLY A 196 -3.85 -1.55 2.97
N VAL A 197 -3.79 -1.68 4.29
CA VAL A 197 -3.75 -0.57 5.24
C VAL A 197 -2.39 -0.58 5.95
N LEU A 198 -1.71 0.56 6.01
CA LEU A 198 -0.47 0.72 6.77
C LEU A 198 -0.60 1.90 7.71
N LEU A 199 -0.45 1.66 9.01
CA LEU A 199 -0.31 2.72 9.99
C LEU A 199 1.16 3.01 10.24
N ASN A 200 1.48 4.30 10.42
CA ASN A 200 2.78 4.75 10.87
C ASN A 200 2.60 5.72 12.04
N TRP A 201 3.29 5.48 13.15
CA TRP A 201 3.28 6.35 14.33
C TRP A 201 4.63 7.04 14.52
N TYR A 202 4.58 8.36 14.62
CA TYR A 202 5.71 9.24 14.81
C TYR A 202 5.56 9.87 16.19
N ALA A 203 6.47 9.56 17.11
CA ALA A 203 6.40 10.04 18.49
C ALA A 203 6.61 11.55 18.57
N ASP A 204 7.47 12.06 17.70
CA ASP A 204 7.92 13.44 17.67
C ASP A 204 8.49 13.78 16.28
N GLY A 205 9.16 14.93 16.23
CA GLY A 205 9.90 15.44 15.09
C GLY A 205 11.16 14.67 14.69
N ASP A 206 11.71 13.83 15.56
CA ASP A 206 12.87 12.99 15.27
C ASP A 206 12.46 11.70 14.56
N HIS A 207 11.23 11.23 14.76
CA HIS A 207 10.65 10.16 13.95
C HIS A 207 10.42 10.65 12.51
N TYR A 208 10.81 9.84 11.52
CA TYR A 208 10.77 10.22 10.11
C TYR A 208 10.57 9.04 9.15
N ILE A 209 10.35 9.37 7.87
CA ILE A 209 10.57 8.44 6.76
C ILE A 209 11.28 9.20 5.65
N GLY A 210 12.43 8.67 5.22
CA GLY A 210 13.25 9.29 4.18
C GLY A 210 12.59 9.23 2.79
N PRO A 211 13.18 9.91 1.79
CA PRO A 211 12.65 9.90 0.42
C PRO A 211 12.53 8.48 -0.16
N HIS A 212 11.30 8.09 -0.48
CA HIS A 212 10.97 6.78 -1.05
C HIS A 212 9.78 6.89 -2.01
N SER A 213 9.51 5.83 -2.75
CA SER A 213 8.23 5.67 -3.46
C SER A 213 7.63 4.34 -3.05
N ASP A 214 6.31 4.24 -3.08
CA ASP A 214 5.66 2.96 -2.82
C ASP A 214 6.02 1.95 -3.91
N SER A 215 6.19 0.69 -3.50
CA SER A 215 6.50 -0.40 -4.43
C SER A 215 5.32 -0.66 -5.34
N VAL A 216 5.49 -0.44 -6.65
CA VAL A 216 4.42 -0.60 -7.65
C VAL A 216 4.20 -2.05 -8.08
N GLY A 217 5.12 -2.97 -7.79
CA GLY A 217 5.11 -4.32 -8.35
C GLY A 217 3.92 -5.18 -7.89
N ALA A 218 3.38 -4.93 -6.70
CA ALA A 218 2.23 -5.65 -6.15
C ALA A 218 0.92 -4.82 -6.18
N LEU A 219 0.96 -3.59 -6.72
CA LEU A 219 -0.20 -2.71 -6.78
C LEU A 219 -0.88 -2.79 -8.15
N TYR A 220 -2.18 -2.52 -8.19
CA TYR A 220 -2.85 -2.28 -9.46
C TYR A 220 -2.17 -1.11 -10.18
N LYS A 221 -1.99 -1.24 -11.50
CA LYS A 221 -1.29 -0.22 -12.29
C LYS A 221 -2.02 1.13 -12.17
N HIS A 222 -1.26 2.17 -11.80
CA HIS A 222 -1.74 3.54 -11.59
C HIS A 222 -2.78 3.71 -10.46
N SER A 223 -2.98 2.69 -9.61
CA SER A 223 -3.93 2.81 -8.50
C SER A 223 -3.53 3.92 -7.54
N PRO A 224 -4.49 4.69 -7.02
CA PRO A 224 -4.21 5.73 -6.04
C PRO A 224 -3.76 5.15 -4.70
N VAL A 225 -2.95 5.93 -3.99
CA VAL A 225 -2.57 5.69 -2.58
C VAL A 225 -3.19 6.79 -1.74
N PHE A 226 -4.01 6.40 -0.77
CA PHE A 226 -4.70 7.31 0.14
C PHE A 226 -3.89 7.43 1.43
N SER A 227 -3.75 8.62 1.98
CA SER A 227 -3.05 8.85 3.25
C SER A 227 -3.77 9.89 4.08
N LEU A 228 -4.29 9.47 5.22
CA LEU A 228 -4.90 10.31 6.24
C LEU A 228 -3.85 10.67 7.30
N SER A 229 -3.67 11.95 7.59
CA SER A 229 -2.78 12.46 8.63
C SER A 229 -3.55 12.84 9.89
N LEU A 230 -3.09 12.41 11.06
CA LEU A 230 -3.73 12.66 12.36
C LEU A 230 -2.69 13.13 13.37
N GLY A 231 -3.05 14.07 14.24
CA GLY A 231 -2.16 14.64 15.25
C GLY A 231 -1.25 15.74 14.70
N ALA A 232 0.04 15.70 15.08
CA ALA A 232 0.98 16.79 14.82
C ALA A 232 1.08 17.17 13.33
N THR A 233 1.13 18.48 13.07
CA THR A 233 1.38 18.99 11.72
C THR A 233 2.80 18.67 11.30
N ARG A 234 2.97 18.05 10.14
CA ARG A 234 4.31 17.69 9.62
C ARG A 234 4.42 18.03 8.14
N ARG A 235 5.63 18.44 7.76
CA ARG A 235 5.98 18.68 6.36
C ARG A 235 6.05 17.35 5.63
N PHE A 236 5.27 17.22 4.56
CA PHE A 236 5.32 16.10 3.62
C PHE A 236 5.91 16.61 2.30
N VAL A 237 6.99 15.99 1.85
CA VAL A 237 7.80 16.49 0.74
C VAL A 237 7.73 15.52 -0.42
N PHE A 238 7.38 16.01 -1.60
CA PHE A 238 7.58 15.32 -2.87
C PHE A 238 8.84 15.85 -3.56
N THR A 239 9.61 14.98 -4.18
CA THR A 239 10.79 15.34 -4.97
C THR A 239 10.85 14.47 -6.22
N ALA A 240 11.03 15.10 -7.38
CA ALA A 240 11.15 14.38 -8.65
C ALA A 240 12.33 13.39 -8.61
N LYS A 241 12.15 12.21 -9.19
CA LYS A 241 13.25 11.27 -9.37
C LYS A 241 14.21 11.78 -10.45
N THR A 242 15.50 11.62 -10.23
CA THR A 242 16.55 12.05 -11.16
C THR A 242 17.52 10.89 -11.48
N GLY A 243 18.32 11.05 -12.53
CA GLY A 243 19.42 10.12 -12.87
C GLY A 243 18.95 8.71 -13.27
N LYS A 244 19.64 7.66 -12.80
CA LYS A 244 19.31 6.24 -13.07
C LYS A 244 17.95 5.80 -12.52
N SER A 245 17.34 6.61 -11.64
CA SER A 245 16.03 6.35 -11.05
C SER A 245 14.85 6.97 -11.79
N SER A 246 15.13 7.70 -12.89
CA SER A 246 14.13 8.32 -13.78
C SER A 246 14.22 7.72 -15.18
N THR A 247 13.09 7.37 -15.80
CA THR A 247 12.98 7.09 -17.23
C THR A 247 13.04 8.40 -18.04
N ALA A 248 13.28 8.32 -19.35
CA ALA A 248 13.30 9.50 -20.23
C ALA A 248 11.93 10.24 -20.23
N ASN A 249 10.83 9.51 -20.07
CA ASN A 249 9.48 10.07 -19.94
C ASN A 249 9.26 10.79 -18.60
N ASP A 250 9.93 10.38 -17.52
CA ASP A 250 9.79 10.98 -16.18
C ASP A 250 10.38 12.39 -16.08
N ARG A 251 11.21 12.81 -17.05
CA ARG A 251 11.94 14.09 -16.99
C ARG A 251 11.22 15.26 -17.66
N ASN A 252 10.19 14.99 -18.48
CA ASN A 252 9.60 16.05 -19.28
C ASN A 252 8.57 16.87 -18.47
N GLY A 253 9.06 17.90 -17.79
CA GLY A 253 8.23 18.84 -17.03
C GLY A 253 7.79 18.35 -15.65
N ALA A 254 8.59 17.51 -14.99
CA ALA A 254 8.36 17.12 -13.60
C ALA A 254 8.60 18.29 -12.64
N VAL A 255 7.71 18.46 -11.67
CA VAL A 255 7.83 19.43 -10.57
C VAL A 255 8.94 18.94 -9.64
N GLN A 256 10.06 19.67 -9.60
CA GLN A 256 11.25 19.23 -8.86
C GLN A 256 10.97 19.02 -7.38
N ARG A 257 10.10 19.85 -6.79
CA ARG A 257 9.74 19.77 -5.37
C ARG A 257 8.34 20.33 -5.11
N LEU A 258 7.58 19.63 -4.29
CA LEU A 258 6.35 20.12 -3.68
C LEU A 258 6.41 19.84 -2.19
N GLU A 259 6.05 20.80 -1.35
CA GLU A 259 5.93 20.61 0.10
C GLU A 259 4.50 20.93 0.54
N LEU A 260 3.93 20.04 1.34
CA LEU A 260 2.63 20.22 1.98
C LEU A 260 2.82 20.19 3.50
N ALA A 261 2.27 21.15 4.22
CA ALA A 261 2.15 21.08 5.67
C ALA A 261 0.87 20.31 6.01
N LEU A 262 1.01 19.00 6.23
CA LEU A 262 -0.14 18.14 6.51
C LEU A 262 -0.55 18.26 7.96
N GLN A 263 -1.76 18.77 8.18
CA GLN A 263 -2.36 18.97 9.50
C GLN A 263 -3.16 17.75 9.93
N SER A 264 -3.58 17.73 11.19
CA SER A 264 -4.53 16.73 11.68
C SER A 264 -5.81 16.76 10.84
N GLY A 265 -6.26 15.60 10.39
CA GLY A 265 -7.46 15.41 9.58
C GLY A 265 -7.25 15.61 8.08
N ASP A 266 -6.05 15.98 7.61
CA ASP A 266 -5.78 16.12 6.18
C ASP A 266 -5.75 14.77 5.47
N LEU A 267 -6.47 14.68 4.35
CA LEU A 267 -6.38 13.59 3.40
C LEU A 267 -5.49 14.00 2.23
N ILE A 268 -4.54 13.14 1.85
CA ILE A 268 -3.87 13.22 0.55
C ILE A 268 -4.10 11.94 -0.24
N VAL A 269 -4.27 12.09 -1.56
CA VAL A 269 -4.35 10.97 -2.50
C VAL A 269 -3.26 11.16 -3.56
N MET A 270 -2.35 10.19 -3.66
CA MET A 270 -1.29 10.17 -4.65
C MET A 270 -1.69 9.23 -5.79
N GLY A 271 -1.91 9.76 -6.98
CA GLY A 271 -2.44 8.97 -8.09
C GLY A 271 -1.60 9.02 -9.37
N GLY A 272 -2.02 8.23 -10.35
CA GLY A 272 -1.37 8.12 -11.65
C GLY A 272 0.06 7.57 -11.55
N MET A 273 1.01 8.27 -12.18
CA MET A 273 2.42 7.90 -12.23
C MET A 273 3.24 8.42 -11.04
N THR A 274 2.61 8.99 -10.00
CA THR A 274 3.32 9.64 -8.87
C THR A 274 4.39 8.76 -8.23
N GLN A 275 4.11 7.47 -8.01
CA GLN A 275 5.08 6.54 -7.42
C GLN A 275 6.24 6.19 -8.37
N GLN A 276 6.06 6.40 -9.68
CA GLN A 276 7.09 6.20 -10.69
C GLN A 276 7.95 7.45 -10.85
N THR A 277 7.36 8.63 -10.86
CA THR A 277 8.03 9.90 -11.19
C THR A 277 8.59 10.63 -9.97
N HIS A 278 8.00 10.45 -8.78
CA HIS A 278 8.36 11.19 -7.57
C HIS A 278 8.67 10.26 -6.39
N LYS A 279 9.57 10.72 -5.53
CA LYS A 279 9.72 10.23 -4.16
C LYS A 279 8.96 11.14 -3.22
N HIS A 280 8.49 10.60 -2.10
CA HIS A 280 7.92 11.35 -1.01
C HIS A 280 8.61 11.03 0.33
N ALA A 281 8.53 11.98 1.27
CA ALA A 281 9.18 11.87 2.58
C ALA A 281 8.38 12.61 3.65
N LEU A 282 8.51 12.14 4.89
CA LEU A 282 8.19 12.90 6.09
C LEU A 282 9.52 13.19 6.82
N PRO A 283 10.25 14.26 6.46
CA PRO A 283 11.55 14.55 7.05
C PRO A 283 11.45 14.87 8.55
N LYS A 284 12.59 14.78 9.24
CA LYS A 284 12.73 15.28 10.60
C LYS A 284 12.29 16.75 10.70
N MET A 285 11.70 17.11 11.83
CA MET A 285 11.22 18.46 12.12
C MET A 285 11.62 18.83 13.55
N LYS A 286 12.59 19.74 13.70
CA LYS A 286 12.99 20.22 15.02
C LYS A 286 11.79 20.83 15.75
N ASN A 287 11.76 20.69 17.07
CA ASN A 287 10.76 21.27 17.98
C ASN A 287 9.32 20.73 17.81
N CYS A 288 9.09 19.70 17.00
CA CYS A 288 7.82 18.97 17.01
C CYS A 288 7.87 17.94 18.13
N ILE A 289 7.09 18.12 19.19
CA ILE A 289 7.05 17.22 20.36
C ILE A 289 5.76 16.39 20.40
N GLU A 290 4.81 16.73 19.53
CA GLU A 290 3.51 16.11 19.46
C GLU A 290 3.53 14.86 18.56
N LYS A 291 2.67 13.91 18.93
CA LYS A 291 2.50 12.64 18.23
C LYS A 291 1.75 12.82 16.92
N ARG A 292 2.15 12.06 15.90
CA ARG A 292 1.46 11.96 14.61
C ARG A 292 1.21 10.51 14.24
N VAL A 293 0.02 10.25 13.70
CA VAL A 293 -0.32 8.98 13.06
C VAL A 293 -0.64 9.25 11.59
N SER A 294 -0.20 8.36 10.70
CA SER A 294 -0.71 8.32 9.33
C SER A 294 -1.27 6.96 8.98
N ILE A 295 -2.46 6.95 8.39
CA ILE A 295 -3.16 5.77 7.90
C ILE A 295 -3.08 5.80 6.38
N THR A 296 -2.39 4.83 5.77
CA THR A 296 -2.16 4.79 4.33
C THR A 296 -2.80 3.56 3.70
N LEU A 297 -3.71 3.76 2.74
CA LEU A 297 -4.42 2.69 2.03
C LEU A 297 -3.90 2.53 0.61
N ARG A 298 -3.82 1.27 0.15
CA ARG A 298 -3.27 0.88 -1.16
C ARG A 298 -4.12 -0.22 -1.81
N CYS A 299 -4.05 -0.30 -3.14
CA CYS A 299 -4.74 -1.31 -3.92
C CYS A 299 -3.78 -2.44 -4.34
N PHE A 300 -3.64 -3.48 -3.52
CA PHE A 300 -2.82 -4.65 -3.86
C PHE A 300 -3.57 -5.60 -4.79
N VAL A 301 -2.83 -6.16 -5.75
CA VAL A 301 -3.31 -7.28 -6.57
C VAL A 301 -3.25 -8.53 -5.71
N THR A 302 -4.41 -9.03 -5.29
CA THR A 302 -4.51 -10.33 -4.63
C THR A 302 -4.57 -11.43 -5.70
N PRO A 303 -3.73 -12.48 -5.62
CA PRO A 303 -3.88 -13.64 -6.49
C PRO A 303 -5.28 -14.22 -6.34
N SER A 304 -5.92 -14.53 -7.47
CA SER A 304 -7.17 -15.28 -7.53
C SER A 304 -7.02 -16.69 -6.97
#